data_AF-A0A6G4AVT8-F1
#
_entry.id   AF-A0A6G4AVT8-F1
#
_cell.length_a   1.000
_cell.length_b   1.000
_cell.length_c   1.000
_cell.angle_alpha   90.00
_cell.angle_beta   90.00
_cell.angle_gamma   90.00
#
_symmetry.space_group_name_H-M   'P 1'
#
loop_
_entity.id
_entity.type
_entity.pdbx_description
1 polymer ?
#
loop_
_entity_poly.entity_id
_entity_poly.type
_entity_poly.pdbx_seq_one_letter_code
_entity_poly.pdbx_strand_id
1 'polypeptide(L)'
;GPGGPEARGRAAGWRWAAYGGVVAATALLHVFAVLMLAAHALTLLVSRAPRRVWWGWGSAAAGAVGAVVPLALVARRQSAQIAWIRHPTPGRLWAVVEEFAGPSALVLAVNLLLLAIAVIRPRRRTLTAVALPLICVPPVLLFALALHRPCFHERYLLFALAGIPLLAAAGADRLAEAVAGRPAEAVTGRPVETLAGRRRAVVAAAGVLAIGCAFAWQFPLHQREREPLSRQDDLAALAAAVGRLTLPGEPVLYDPPKERRIAIAYPRPLAGLRDIALATPGPASGTLYGVDVGPAELLRRLDGVRSAWLIAADEPETRGPKAPVLTGHFRLAYSLCLPGVRLERYVRAGPAH
;
A
#
# COMPACT_ATOMS: atom_id res chain seq x y z
N GLY A 1 -50.95 -3.16 4.08
CA GLY A 1 -50.22 -3.71 2.91
C GLY A 1 -48.79 -3.22 2.93
N PRO A 2 -47.77 -4.06 2.66
CA PRO A 2 -46.39 -3.68 2.90
C PRO A 2 -45.86 -2.76 1.78
N GLY A 3 -45.60 -1.50 2.14
CA GLY A 3 -44.70 -0.58 1.45
C GLY A 3 -45.16 0.00 0.12
N GLY A 4 -45.86 1.14 0.17
CA GLY A 4 -46.18 1.98 -1.01
C GLY A 4 -44.93 2.53 -1.73
N PRO A 5 -45.10 3.12 -2.94
CA PRO A 5 -44.01 3.57 -3.80
C PRO A 5 -43.03 4.55 -3.13
N GLU A 6 -43.49 5.38 -2.20
CA GLU A 6 -42.64 6.31 -1.42
C GLU A 6 -41.69 5.59 -0.45
N ALA A 7 -42.11 4.49 0.16
CA ALA A 7 -41.25 3.69 1.05
C ALA A 7 -40.14 3.00 0.25
N ARG A 8 -40.44 2.55 -0.99
CA ARG A 8 -39.45 1.99 -1.91
C ARG A 8 -38.46 3.04 -2.40
N GLY A 9 -38.93 4.26 -2.67
CA GLY A 9 -38.09 5.41 -3.03
C GLY A 9 -37.11 5.81 -1.92
N ARG A 10 -37.59 5.93 -0.68
CA ARG A 10 -36.75 6.22 0.50
C ARG A 10 -35.71 5.13 0.76
N ALA A 11 -36.09 3.86 0.66
CA ALA A 11 -35.16 2.74 0.82
C ALA A 11 -34.07 2.71 -0.28
N ALA A 12 -34.43 3.06 -1.52
CA ALA A 12 -33.47 3.18 -2.62
C ALA A 12 -32.50 4.35 -2.41
N GLY A 13 -33.00 5.50 -1.95
CA GLY A 13 -32.18 6.67 -1.62
C GLY A 13 -31.17 6.37 -0.51
N TRP A 14 -31.60 5.73 0.58
CA TRP A 14 -30.73 5.31 1.67
C TRP A 14 -29.61 4.38 1.20
N ARG A 15 -29.90 3.40 0.33
CA ARG A 15 -28.88 2.47 -0.20
C ARG A 15 -27.79 3.20 -0.98
N TRP A 16 -28.15 4.19 -1.79
CA TRP A 16 -27.18 5.01 -2.52
C TRP A 16 -26.38 5.93 -1.61
N ALA A 17 -27.02 6.51 -0.59
CA ALA A 17 -26.33 7.29 0.42
C ALA A 17 -25.32 6.43 1.22
N ALA A 18 -25.72 5.23 1.64
CA ALA A 18 -24.85 4.28 2.32
C ALA A 18 -23.68 3.84 1.43
N TYR A 19 -23.94 3.52 0.15
CA TYR A 19 -22.90 3.22 -0.83
C TYR A 19 -21.92 4.39 -1.00
N GLY A 20 -22.43 5.60 -1.23
CA GLY A 20 -21.61 6.80 -1.37
C GLY A 20 -20.78 7.09 -0.11
N GLY A 21 -21.37 6.90 1.07
CA GLY A 21 -20.68 7.04 2.36
C GLY A 21 -19.55 6.04 2.53
N VAL A 22 -19.75 4.76 2.18
CA VAL A 22 -18.68 3.74 2.24
C VAL A 22 -17.57 4.04 1.24
N VAL A 23 -17.92 4.45 0.01
CA VAL A 23 -16.91 4.83 -1.00
C VAL A 23 -16.13 6.06 -0.53
N ALA A 24 -16.81 7.08 -0.01
CA ALA A 24 -16.18 8.28 0.52
C ALA A 24 -15.24 7.94 1.68
N ALA A 25 -15.69 7.15 2.66
CA ALA A 25 -14.85 6.72 3.78
C ALA A 25 -13.62 5.95 3.30
N THR A 26 -13.82 4.99 2.38
CA THR A 26 -12.72 4.20 1.80
C THR A 26 -11.72 5.09 1.06
N ALA A 27 -12.20 6.05 0.27
CA ALA A 27 -11.34 6.96 -0.50
C ALA A 27 -10.71 8.06 0.36
N LEU A 28 -11.31 8.47 1.48
CA LEU A 28 -10.68 9.37 2.44
C LEU A 28 -9.53 8.69 3.18
N LEU A 29 -9.68 7.39 3.50
CA LEU A 29 -8.61 6.59 4.09
C LEU A 29 -7.54 6.20 3.06
N HIS A 30 -7.95 6.03 1.80
CA HIS A 30 -7.09 5.57 0.72
C HIS A 30 -7.43 6.29 -0.59
N VAL A 31 -6.81 7.45 -0.85
CA VAL A 31 -7.21 8.37 -1.95
C VAL A 31 -7.35 7.71 -3.33
N PHE A 32 -6.48 6.75 -3.66
CA PHE A 32 -6.52 6.03 -4.93
C PHE A 32 -7.69 5.04 -5.04
N ALA A 33 -8.38 4.72 -3.94
CA ALA A 33 -9.55 3.85 -3.92
C ALA A 33 -10.72 4.46 -4.72
N VAL A 34 -10.72 5.78 -4.97
CA VAL A 34 -11.69 6.43 -5.87
C VAL A 34 -11.71 5.78 -7.28
N LEU A 35 -10.60 5.18 -7.72
CA LEU A 35 -10.52 4.45 -8.99
C LEU A 35 -11.46 3.23 -9.05
N MET A 36 -11.91 2.71 -7.90
CA MET A 36 -12.94 1.65 -7.86
C MET A 36 -14.26 2.10 -8.50
N LEU A 37 -14.54 3.40 -8.55
CA LEU A 37 -15.74 3.92 -9.21
C LEU A 37 -15.72 3.59 -10.71
N ALA A 38 -14.56 3.63 -11.36
CA ALA A 38 -14.43 3.22 -12.76
C ALA A 38 -14.66 1.71 -12.92
N ALA A 39 -14.17 0.89 -11.98
CA ALA A 39 -14.47 -0.54 -11.95
C ALA A 39 -15.98 -0.79 -11.80
N HIS A 40 -16.66 -0.09 -10.88
CA HIS A 40 -18.11 -0.18 -10.70
C HIS A 40 -18.87 0.28 -11.94
N ALA A 41 -18.43 1.33 -12.63
CA ALA A 41 -19.03 1.78 -13.89
C ALA A 41 -18.95 0.67 -14.96
N LEU A 42 -17.79 0.01 -15.09
CA LEU A 42 -17.62 -1.12 -16.00
C LEU A 42 -18.51 -2.31 -15.59
N THR A 43 -18.64 -2.60 -14.29
CA THR A 43 -19.58 -3.59 -13.77
C THR A 43 -21.02 -3.28 -14.19
N LEU A 44 -21.48 -2.02 -14.05
CA LEU A 44 -22.82 -1.59 -14.46
C LEU A 44 -23.02 -1.74 -15.98
N LEU A 45 -22.01 -1.40 -16.77
CA LEU A 45 -22.02 -1.52 -18.23
C LEU A 45 -22.14 -2.98 -18.66
N VAL A 46 -21.25 -3.86 -18.18
CA VAL A 46 -21.24 -5.29 -18.53
C VAL A 46 -22.50 -6.00 -18.04
N SER A 47 -23.04 -5.56 -16.89
CA SER A 47 -24.30 -6.08 -16.32
C SER A 47 -25.56 -5.51 -16.97
N ARG A 48 -25.43 -4.55 -17.89
CA ARG A 48 -26.53 -3.83 -18.55
C ARG A 48 -27.52 -3.25 -17.54
N ALA A 49 -26.99 -2.55 -16.55
CA ALA A 49 -27.80 -1.92 -15.51
C ALA A 49 -28.77 -0.88 -16.12
N PRO A 50 -30.01 -0.79 -15.61
CA PRO A 50 -30.98 0.17 -16.12
C PRO A 50 -30.57 1.61 -15.80
N ARG A 51 -31.05 2.59 -16.57
CA ARG A 51 -30.71 4.02 -16.41
C ARG A 51 -30.91 4.54 -14.99
N ARG A 52 -31.94 4.07 -14.27
CA ARG A 52 -32.19 4.45 -12.86
C ARG A 52 -31.02 4.10 -11.93
N VAL A 53 -30.34 2.98 -12.18
CA VAL A 53 -29.17 2.57 -11.40
C VAL A 53 -27.97 3.46 -11.72
N TRP A 54 -27.77 3.83 -12.99
CA TRP A 54 -26.74 4.79 -13.38
C TRP A 54 -26.91 6.15 -12.71
N TRP A 55 -28.14 6.67 -12.61
CA TRP A 55 -28.40 7.93 -11.93
C TRP A 55 -28.16 7.85 -10.42
N GLY A 56 -28.62 6.78 -9.76
CA GLY A 56 -28.39 6.58 -8.33
C GLY A 56 -26.90 6.42 -8.00
N TRP A 57 -26.21 5.56 -8.76
CA TRP A 57 -24.76 5.38 -8.65
C TRP A 57 -24.00 6.66 -8.95
N GLY A 58 -24.32 7.35 -10.04
CA GLY A 58 -23.65 8.58 -10.45
C GLY A 58 -23.79 9.70 -9.43
N SER A 59 -24.97 9.84 -8.81
CA SER A 59 -25.20 10.81 -7.74
C SER A 59 -24.37 10.48 -6.49
N ALA A 60 -24.35 9.21 -6.08
CA ALA A 60 -23.56 8.77 -4.92
C ALA A 60 -22.05 8.87 -5.18
N ALA A 61 -21.60 8.51 -6.38
CA ALA A 61 -20.22 8.62 -6.83
C ALA A 61 -19.76 10.09 -6.86
N ALA A 62 -20.60 11.00 -7.38
CA ALA A 62 -20.32 12.43 -7.38
C ALA A 62 -20.21 12.98 -5.95
N GLY A 63 -21.11 12.58 -5.05
CA GLY A 63 -21.01 12.94 -3.63
C GLY A 63 -19.73 12.44 -2.97
N ALA A 64 -19.35 11.18 -3.22
CA ALA A 64 -18.12 10.60 -2.70
C ALA A 64 -16.86 11.30 -3.24
N VAL A 65 -16.79 11.57 -4.55
CA VAL A 65 -15.70 12.35 -5.17
C VAL A 65 -15.65 13.75 -4.56
N GLY A 66 -16.80 14.42 -4.42
CA GLY A 66 -16.89 15.74 -3.80
C GLY A 66 -16.31 15.77 -2.38
N ALA A 67 -16.55 14.73 -1.58
CA ALA A 67 -15.97 14.59 -0.24
C ALA A 67 -14.44 14.39 -0.24
N VAL A 68 -13.89 13.71 -1.26
CA VAL A 68 -12.47 13.36 -1.35
C VAL A 68 -11.62 14.47 -2.00
N VAL A 69 -12.21 15.30 -2.87
CA VAL A 69 -11.50 16.36 -3.59
C VAL A 69 -10.69 17.30 -2.68
N PRO A 70 -11.23 17.82 -1.56
CA PRO A 70 -10.45 18.68 -0.66
C PRO A 70 -9.19 18.01 -0.13
N LEU A 71 -9.30 16.73 0.28
CA LEU A 71 -8.16 15.95 0.74
C LEU A 71 -7.14 15.74 -0.39
N ALA A 72 -7.60 15.38 -1.60
CA ALA A 72 -6.72 15.18 -2.75
C ALA A 72 -5.96 16.47 -3.13
N LEU A 73 -6.59 17.64 -3.02
CA LEU A 73 -5.95 18.94 -3.27
C LEU A 73 -4.86 19.25 -2.24
N VAL A 74 -5.08 18.92 -0.97
CA VAL A 74 -4.08 19.06 0.09
C VAL A 74 -2.94 18.06 -0.10
N ALA A 75 -3.26 16.78 -0.32
CA ALA A 75 -2.28 15.72 -0.54
C ALA A 75 -1.36 16.02 -1.75
N ARG A 76 -1.91 16.64 -2.80
CA ARG A 76 -1.13 17.06 -3.97
C ARG A 76 -0.01 18.05 -3.62
N ARG A 77 -0.20 18.90 -2.61
CA ARG A 77 0.84 19.85 -2.14
C ARG A 77 2.00 19.13 -1.44
N GLN A 78 1.82 17.87 -1.07
CA GLN A 78 2.79 17.04 -0.37
C GLN A 78 3.41 15.96 -1.28
N SER A 79 3.25 16.07 -2.60
CA SER A 79 3.75 15.07 -3.56
C SER A 79 5.28 14.85 -3.51
N ALA A 80 6.03 15.80 -2.94
CA ALA A 80 7.46 15.63 -2.70
C ALA A 80 7.78 14.41 -1.80
N GLN A 81 6.85 13.99 -0.93
CA GLN A 81 7.04 12.81 -0.05
C GLN A 81 7.10 11.49 -0.83
N ILE A 82 6.57 11.47 -2.05
CA ILE A 82 6.57 10.30 -2.94
C ILE A 82 7.52 10.46 -4.13
N ALA A 83 8.38 11.49 -4.13
CA ALA A 83 9.28 11.79 -5.24
C ALA A 83 10.34 10.70 -5.51
N TRP A 84 10.52 9.78 -4.57
CA TRP A 84 11.35 8.59 -4.74
C TRP A 84 10.71 7.54 -5.66
N ILE A 85 9.39 7.57 -5.85
CA ILE A 85 8.69 6.66 -6.77
C ILE A 85 9.11 7.04 -8.19
N ARG A 86 9.59 6.05 -8.94
CA ARG A 86 9.99 6.21 -10.34
C ARG A 86 8.83 5.93 -11.29
N HIS A 87 9.01 6.32 -12.55
CA HIS A 87 8.03 5.97 -13.59
C HIS A 87 7.87 4.45 -13.66
N PRO A 88 6.63 3.95 -13.78
CA PRO A 88 6.39 2.52 -13.80
C PRO A 88 6.91 1.91 -15.10
N THR A 89 7.47 0.71 -14.99
CA THR A 89 7.79 -0.13 -16.15
C THR A 89 6.70 -1.19 -16.31
N PRO A 90 6.52 -1.77 -17.52
CA PRO A 90 5.63 -2.91 -17.72
C PRO A 90 5.94 -4.08 -16.77
N GLY A 91 7.22 -4.30 -16.46
CA GLY A 91 7.64 -5.31 -15.47
C GLY A 91 7.09 -5.05 -14.07
N ARG A 92 6.95 -3.79 -13.65
CA ARG A 92 6.34 -3.45 -12.35
C ARG A 92 4.86 -3.79 -12.29
N LEU A 93 4.13 -3.69 -13.41
CA LEU A 93 2.73 -4.10 -13.48
C LEU A 93 2.59 -5.61 -13.28
N TRP A 94 3.49 -6.41 -13.87
CA TRP A 94 3.53 -7.86 -13.65
C TRP A 94 3.89 -8.22 -12.21
N ALA A 95 4.88 -7.53 -11.62
CA ALA A 95 5.25 -7.74 -10.21
C ALA A 95 4.07 -7.54 -9.24
N VAL A 96 3.19 -6.56 -9.51
CA VAL A 96 1.95 -6.38 -8.70
C VAL A 96 1.03 -7.59 -8.80
N VAL A 97 0.90 -8.21 -9.99
CA VAL A 97 0.09 -9.42 -10.16
C VAL A 97 0.69 -10.59 -9.38
N GLU A 98 2.01 -10.79 -9.46
CA GLU A 98 2.70 -11.84 -8.70
C GLU A 98 2.52 -11.66 -7.19
N GLU A 99 2.75 -10.44 -6.69
CA GLU A 99 2.62 -10.09 -5.27
C GLU A 99 1.18 -10.30 -4.76
N PHE A 100 0.19 -9.97 -5.59
CA PHE A 100 -1.22 -10.08 -5.22
C PHE A 100 -1.77 -11.51 -5.33
N ALA A 101 -1.26 -12.32 -6.26
CA ALA A 101 -1.77 -13.65 -6.55
C ALA A 101 -1.08 -14.77 -5.75
N GLY A 102 0.05 -14.51 -5.08
CA GLY A 102 0.51 -15.38 -4.00
C GLY A 102 2.02 -15.36 -3.73
N PRO A 103 2.44 -15.82 -2.54
CA PRO A 103 3.83 -15.77 -2.10
C PRO A 103 4.74 -16.85 -2.71
N SER A 104 4.18 -17.78 -3.49
CA SER A 104 4.93 -18.88 -4.12
C SER A 104 4.37 -19.21 -5.50
N ALA A 105 5.19 -19.81 -6.35
CA ALA A 105 4.79 -20.24 -7.69
C ALA A 105 3.58 -21.19 -7.68
N LEU A 106 3.48 -22.07 -6.67
CA LEU A 106 2.34 -22.97 -6.51
C LEU A 106 1.04 -22.22 -6.21
N VAL A 107 1.07 -21.30 -5.23
CA VAL A 107 -0.11 -20.50 -4.86
C VAL A 107 -0.54 -19.62 -6.02
N LEU A 108 0.43 -19.01 -6.71
CA LEU A 108 0.20 -18.24 -7.93
C LEU A 108 -0.49 -19.09 -9.01
N ALA A 109 0.05 -20.28 -9.32
CA ALA A 109 -0.52 -21.17 -10.33
C ALA A 109 -1.95 -21.60 -10.00
N VAL A 110 -2.23 -21.98 -8.76
CA VAL A 110 -3.57 -22.35 -8.30
C VAL A 110 -4.55 -21.18 -8.42
N ASN A 111 -4.15 -19.98 -7.98
CA ASN A 111 -4.99 -18.79 -8.09
C ASN A 111 -5.27 -18.43 -9.56
N LEU A 112 -4.25 -18.42 -10.42
CA LEU A 112 -4.42 -18.14 -11.85
C LEU A 112 -5.35 -19.16 -12.54
N LEU A 113 -5.24 -20.44 -12.18
CA LEU A 113 -6.15 -21.48 -12.67
C LEU A 113 -7.61 -21.21 -12.26
N LEU A 114 -7.85 -20.90 -10.98
CA LEU A 114 -9.21 -20.60 -10.48
C LEU A 114 -9.76 -19.33 -11.14
N LEU A 115 -8.95 -18.29 -11.30
CA LEU A 115 -9.29 -17.06 -12.03
C LEU A 115 -9.69 -17.39 -13.47
N ALA A 116 -8.92 -18.23 -14.18
CA ALA A 116 -9.24 -18.65 -15.53
C ALA A 116 -10.59 -19.38 -15.58
N ILE A 117 -10.85 -20.34 -14.67
CA ILE A 117 -12.13 -21.06 -14.56
C ILE A 117 -13.30 -20.08 -14.32
N ALA A 118 -13.09 -19.05 -13.49
CA ALA A 118 -14.09 -18.01 -13.22
C ALA A 118 -14.42 -17.16 -14.47
N VAL A 119 -13.48 -16.99 -15.40
CA VAL A 119 -13.63 -16.10 -16.57
C VAL A 119 -14.08 -16.83 -17.85
N ILE A 120 -13.85 -18.14 -18.01
CA ILE A 120 -14.15 -18.88 -19.26
C ILE A 120 -15.63 -18.83 -19.69
N ARG A 121 -16.59 -18.76 -18.75
CA ARG A 121 -18.03 -18.57 -19.06
C ARG A 121 -18.71 -17.65 -18.05
N PRO A 122 -18.52 -16.32 -18.16
CA PRO A 122 -19.08 -15.40 -17.18
C PRO A 122 -20.60 -15.33 -17.37
N ARG A 123 -21.38 -15.75 -16.37
CA ARG A 123 -22.84 -15.49 -16.37
C ARG A 123 -23.07 -14.00 -16.12
N ARG A 124 -24.07 -13.41 -16.78
CA ARG A 124 -24.45 -12.00 -16.55
C ARG A 124 -24.91 -11.83 -15.10
N ARG A 125 -24.42 -10.78 -14.42
CA ARG A 125 -24.66 -10.51 -12.98
C ARG A 125 -24.05 -11.56 -12.03
N THR A 126 -22.80 -11.93 -12.30
CA THR A 126 -22.01 -12.78 -11.39
C THR A 126 -21.00 -11.98 -10.61
N LEU A 127 -20.47 -12.61 -9.56
CA LEU A 127 -19.32 -12.15 -8.81
C LEU A 127 -18.13 -11.77 -9.72
N THR A 128 -17.93 -12.50 -10.83
CA THR A 128 -16.95 -12.18 -11.88
C THR A 128 -17.15 -10.80 -12.49
N ALA A 129 -18.39 -10.35 -12.69
CA ALA A 129 -18.70 -9.04 -13.29
C ALA A 129 -18.33 -7.86 -12.38
N VAL A 130 -18.11 -8.11 -11.08
CA VAL A 130 -17.63 -7.12 -10.10
C VAL A 130 -16.12 -7.28 -9.88
N ALA A 131 -15.69 -8.52 -9.61
CA ALA A 131 -14.33 -8.82 -9.20
C ALA A 131 -13.31 -8.59 -10.32
N LEU A 132 -13.66 -8.90 -11.58
CA LEU A 132 -12.76 -8.69 -12.72
C LEU A 132 -12.49 -7.20 -13.00
N PRO A 133 -13.52 -6.33 -13.12
CA PRO A 133 -13.26 -4.89 -13.16
C PRO A 133 -12.46 -4.37 -11.97
N LEU A 134 -12.74 -4.86 -10.76
CA LEU A 134 -12.07 -4.40 -9.54
C LEU A 134 -10.57 -4.70 -9.53
N ILE A 135 -10.13 -5.88 -10.00
CA ILE A 135 -8.70 -6.21 -10.06
C ILE A 135 -7.99 -5.61 -11.28
N CYS A 136 -8.69 -5.39 -12.40
CA CYS A 136 -8.04 -4.91 -13.63
C CYS A 136 -8.05 -3.39 -13.79
N VAL A 137 -9.18 -2.73 -13.53
CA VAL A 137 -9.37 -1.31 -13.89
C VAL A 137 -8.49 -0.38 -13.03
N PRO A 138 -8.46 -0.49 -11.68
CA PRO A 138 -7.66 0.43 -10.88
C PRO A 138 -6.15 0.36 -11.15
N PRO A 139 -5.50 -0.82 -11.30
CA PRO A 139 -4.09 -0.88 -11.69
C PRO A 139 -3.82 -0.23 -13.04
N VAL A 140 -4.65 -0.47 -14.05
CA VAL A 140 -4.47 0.11 -15.39
C VAL A 140 -4.61 1.63 -15.35
N LEU A 141 -5.61 2.16 -14.65
CA LEU A 141 -5.81 3.60 -14.52
C LEU A 141 -4.70 4.27 -13.71
N LEU A 142 -4.25 3.64 -12.60
CA LEU A 142 -3.14 4.16 -11.82
C LEU A 142 -1.83 4.12 -12.63
N PHE A 143 -1.60 3.06 -13.40
CA PHE A 143 -0.44 2.95 -14.28
C PHE A 143 -0.44 4.08 -15.32
N ALA A 144 -1.56 4.31 -16.00
CA ALA A 144 -1.70 5.39 -16.98
C ALA A 144 -1.49 6.78 -16.36
N LEU A 145 -2.03 7.01 -15.16
CA LEU A 145 -1.78 8.24 -14.39
C LEU A 145 -0.28 8.37 -14.04
N ALA A 146 0.34 7.26 -13.65
CA ALA A 146 1.73 7.23 -13.20
C ALA A 146 2.76 7.43 -14.32
N LEU A 147 2.37 7.24 -15.59
CA LEU A 147 3.19 7.65 -16.74
C LEU A 147 3.42 9.16 -16.74
N HIS A 148 2.46 9.97 -16.27
CA HIS A 148 2.58 11.43 -16.20
C HIS A 148 3.13 11.90 -14.86
N ARG A 149 2.75 11.25 -13.76
CA ARG A 149 3.15 11.60 -12.39
C ARG A 149 3.52 10.33 -11.63
N PRO A 150 4.81 10.02 -11.44
CA PRO A 150 5.25 8.81 -10.75
C PRO A 150 4.54 8.61 -9.40
N CYS A 151 3.61 7.66 -9.38
CA CYS A 151 2.81 7.32 -8.19
C CYS A 151 2.35 5.86 -8.22
N PHE A 152 2.94 5.01 -9.05
CA PHE A 152 2.54 3.61 -9.14
C PHE A 152 3.26 2.79 -8.06
N HIS A 153 2.48 2.26 -7.12
CA HIS A 153 2.98 1.41 -6.04
C HIS A 153 1.86 0.46 -5.59
N GLU A 154 2.21 -0.80 -5.34
CA GLU A 154 1.37 -1.90 -4.87
C GLU A 154 0.46 -1.51 -3.70
N ARG A 155 0.97 -0.78 -2.72
CA ARG A 155 0.18 -0.33 -1.56
C ARG A 155 -0.99 0.55 -1.96
N TYR A 156 -0.91 1.27 -3.08
CA TYR A 156 -2.00 2.09 -3.58
C TYR A 156 -3.11 1.28 -4.25
N LEU A 157 -2.90 -0.01 -4.48
CA LEU A 157 -3.82 -0.93 -5.14
C LEU A 157 -4.39 -1.99 -4.20
N LEU A 158 -4.16 -1.91 -2.88
CA LEU A 158 -4.64 -2.90 -1.90
C LEU A 158 -6.16 -3.11 -1.93
N PHE A 159 -6.95 -2.09 -2.26
CA PHE A 159 -8.40 -2.23 -2.40
C PHE A 159 -8.80 -3.08 -3.63
N ALA A 160 -7.97 -3.09 -4.69
CA ALA A 160 -8.19 -3.87 -5.89
C ALA A 160 -7.90 -5.37 -5.67
N LEU A 161 -7.01 -5.67 -4.71
CA LEU A 161 -6.62 -7.04 -4.33
C LEU A 161 -7.83 -7.93 -4.02
N ALA A 162 -8.92 -7.36 -3.47
CA ALA A 162 -10.14 -8.09 -3.18
C ALA A 162 -10.75 -8.80 -4.41
N GLY A 163 -10.44 -8.35 -5.63
CA GLY A 163 -10.88 -9.03 -6.85
C GLY A 163 -10.29 -10.44 -7.02
N ILE A 164 -9.08 -10.71 -6.52
CA ILE A 164 -8.45 -12.03 -6.63
C ILE A 164 -9.17 -13.10 -5.81
N PRO A 165 -9.35 -12.98 -4.47
CA PRO A 165 -10.03 -14.00 -3.70
C PRO A 165 -11.49 -14.17 -4.14
N LEU A 166 -12.13 -13.10 -4.60
CA LEU A 166 -13.46 -13.18 -5.20
C LEU A 166 -13.46 -14.03 -6.48
N LEU A 167 -12.57 -13.76 -7.44
CA LEU A 167 -12.45 -14.58 -8.65
C LEU A 167 -12.04 -16.02 -8.35
N ALA A 168 -11.12 -16.24 -7.41
CA ALA A 168 -10.70 -17.57 -6.99
C ALA A 168 -11.87 -18.36 -6.39
N ALA A 169 -12.68 -17.73 -5.53
CA ALA A 169 -13.90 -18.33 -4.99
C ALA A 169 -14.91 -18.67 -6.11
N ALA A 170 -15.14 -17.76 -7.06
CA ALA A 170 -16.00 -18.04 -8.22
C ALA A 170 -15.48 -19.19 -9.10
N GLY A 171 -14.16 -19.33 -9.22
CA GLY A 171 -13.51 -20.45 -9.91
C GLY A 171 -13.70 -21.77 -9.17
N ALA A 172 -13.51 -21.75 -7.85
CA ALA A 172 -13.68 -22.90 -6.98
C ALA A 172 -15.13 -23.40 -6.97
N ASP A 173 -16.12 -22.50 -6.88
CA ASP A 173 -17.54 -22.82 -6.97
C ASP A 173 -17.87 -23.53 -8.29
N ARG A 174 -17.32 -23.04 -9.41
CA ARG A 174 -17.53 -23.68 -10.71
C ARG A 174 -16.84 -25.02 -10.85
N LEU A 175 -15.63 -25.16 -10.30
CA LEU A 175 -14.93 -26.44 -10.27
C LEU A 175 -15.72 -27.45 -9.44
N ALA A 176 -16.24 -27.04 -8.29
CA ALA A 176 -17.09 -27.88 -7.44
C ALA A 176 -18.41 -28.26 -8.14
N GLU A 177 -19.06 -27.34 -8.87
CA GLU A 177 -20.23 -27.63 -9.72
C GLU A 177 -19.89 -28.67 -10.81
N ALA A 178 -18.73 -28.56 -11.45
CA ALA A 178 -18.31 -29.46 -12.52
C ALA A 178 -17.98 -30.86 -12.00
N VAL A 179 -17.27 -30.97 -10.88
CA VAL A 179 -16.86 -32.25 -10.27
C VAL A 179 -18.03 -32.97 -9.61
N ALA A 180 -18.93 -32.25 -8.94
CA ALA A 180 -20.08 -32.85 -8.26
C ALA A 180 -21.19 -33.30 -9.22
N GLY A 181 -21.11 -32.97 -10.52
CA GLY A 181 -22.19 -33.14 -11.48
C GLY A 181 -23.35 -32.17 -11.23
N ARG A 182 -24.17 -31.91 -12.26
CA ARG A 182 -25.49 -31.32 -12.03
C ARG A 182 -26.28 -32.33 -11.21
N PRO A 183 -27.03 -31.93 -10.17
CA PRO A 183 -27.96 -32.86 -9.54
C PRO A 183 -28.87 -33.36 -10.66
N ALA A 184 -28.74 -34.64 -11.00
CA ALA A 184 -29.72 -35.30 -11.84
C ALA A 184 -31.07 -35.03 -11.18
N GLU A 185 -32.00 -34.41 -11.90
CA GLU A 185 -33.39 -34.37 -11.47
C GLU A 185 -33.76 -35.78 -10.99
N ALA A 186 -34.24 -35.83 -9.76
CA ALA A 186 -34.42 -37.07 -9.01
C ALA A 186 -35.33 -38.04 -9.78
N VAL A 187 -34.72 -38.98 -10.50
CA VAL A 187 -35.40 -40.17 -11.06
C VAL A 187 -35.56 -41.26 -9.99
N THR A 188 -35.02 -41.07 -8.79
CA THR A 188 -35.17 -42.06 -7.70
C THR A 188 -35.65 -41.37 -6.41
N GLY A 189 -36.82 -41.78 -5.93
CA GLY A 189 -37.54 -41.22 -4.78
C GLY A 189 -36.88 -41.47 -3.41
N ARG A 190 -35.63 -41.06 -3.24
CA ARG A 190 -34.98 -40.93 -1.93
C ARG A 190 -35.10 -39.48 -1.41
N PRO A 191 -35.18 -39.26 -0.09
CA PRO A 191 -35.43 -37.92 0.45
C PRO A 191 -34.26 -36.98 0.08
N VAL A 192 -34.55 -36.02 -0.79
CA VAL A 192 -33.56 -35.07 -1.35
C VAL A 192 -32.89 -34.22 -0.26
N GLU A 193 -33.53 -34.10 0.92
CA GLU A 193 -33.07 -33.25 2.03
C GLU A 193 -31.80 -33.78 2.73
N THR A 194 -31.64 -35.09 2.91
CA THR A 194 -30.49 -35.66 3.65
C THR A 194 -29.20 -35.68 2.80
N LEU A 195 -29.30 -35.93 1.48
CA LEU A 195 -28.16 -35.82 0.57
C LEU A 195 -27.69 -34.37 0.38
N ALA A 196 -28.62 -33.42 0.31
CA ALA A 196 -28.29 -32.00 0.23
C ALA A 196 -27.57 -31.50 1.49
N GLY A 197 -28.02 -31.94 2.68
CA GLY A 197 -27.36 -31.64 3.95
C GLY A 197 -25.94 -32.19 4.03
N ARG A 198 -25.73 -33.45 3.65
CA ARG A 198 -24.39 -34.09 3.64
C ARG A 198 -23.44 -33.41 2.66
N ARG A 199 -23.92 -33.02 1.47
CA ARG A 199 -23.11 -32.28 0.47
C ARG A 199 -22.68 -30.90 1.00
N ARG A 200 -23.59 -30.16 1.65
CA ARG A 200 -23.26 -28.86 2.28
C ARG A 200 -22.22 -29.02 3.38
N ALA A 201 -22.34 -30.04 4.22
CA ALA A 201 -21.37 -30.33 5.27
C ALA A 201 -19.98 -30.67 4.70
N VAL A 202 -19.91 -31.46 3.62
CA VAL A 202 -18.65 -31.79 2.94
C VAL A 202 -18.01 -30.54 2.31
N VAL A 203 -18.80 -29.69 1.63
CA VAL A 203 -18.29 -28.44 1.04
C VAL A 203 -17.79 -27.49 2.14
N ALA A 204 -18.53 -27.36 3.24
CA ALA A 204 -18.11 -26.55 4.37
C ALA A 204 -16.82 -27.10 5.00
N ALA A 205 -16.72 -28.41 5.23
CA ALA A 205 -15.52 -29.05 5.76
C ALA A 205 -14.32 -28.88 4.84
N ALA A 206 -14.49 -29.03 3.52
CA ALA A 206 -13.45 -28.78 2.53
C ALA A 206 -13.01 -27.31 2.52
N GLY A 207 -13.95 -26.36 2.65
CA GLY A 207 -13.65 -24.95 2.78
C GLY A 207 -12.86 -24.62 4.04
N VAL A 208 -13.26 -25.18 5.19
CA VAL A 208 -12.53 -25.04 6.47
C VAL A 208 -11.12 -25.62 6.35
N LEU A 209 -10.98 -26.81 5.76
CA LEU A 209 -9.67 -27.43 5.52
C LEU A 209 -8.80 -26.56 4.61
N ALA A 210 -9.35 -26.04 3.51
CA ALA A 210 -8.63 -25.15 2.59
C ALA A 210 -8.13 -23.88 3.28
N ILE A 211 -8.97 -23.24 4.11
CA ILE A 211 -8.59 -22.08 4.92
C ILE A 211 -7.50 -22.46 5.94
N GLY A 212 -7.64 -23.61 6.61
CA GLY A 212 -6.65 -24.11 7.56
C GLY A 212 -5.29 -24.39 6.91
N CYS A 213 -5.28 -25.02 5.73
CA CYS A 213 -4.07 -25.26 4.95
C CYS A 213 -3.44 -23.95 4.46
N ALA A 214 -4.23 -22.99 3.99
CA ALA A 214 -3.75 -21.67 3.59
C ALA A 214 -3.10 -20.93 4.77
N PHE A 215 -3.74 -20.96 5.94
CA PHE A 215 -3.20 -20.40 7.18
C PHE A 215 -1.89 -21.08 7.57
N ALA A 216 -1.85 -22.42 7.62
CA ALA A 216 -0.65 -23.18 7.97
C ALA A 216 0.52 -22.90 7.00
N TRP A 217 0.23 -22.74 5.70
CA TRP A 217 1.22 -22.37 4.69
C TRP A 217 1.75 -20.93 4.88
N GLN A 218 0.86 -19.98 5.19
CA GLN A 218 1.23 -18.57 5.38
C GLN A 218 1.85 -18.29 6.75
N PHE A 219 1.65 -19.15 7.74
CA PHE A 219 2.07 -18.92 9.11
C PHE A 219 3.59 -18.65 9.26
N PRO A 220 4.51 -19.42 8.64
CA PRO A 220 5.94 -19.10 8.68
C PRO A 220 6.29 -17.78 8.00
N LEU A 221 5.56 -17.39 6.95
CA LEU A 221 5.75 -16.11 6.27
C LEU A 221 5.35 -14.95 7.20
N HIS A 222 4.22 -15.07 7.91
CA HIS A 222 3.80 -14.10 8.91
C HIS A 222 4.73 -14.03 10.13
N GLN A 223 5.42 -15.13 10.48
CA GLN A 223 6.46 -15.10 11.51
C GLN A 223 7.68 -14.33 11.03
N ARG A 224 8.17 -14.59 9.81
CA ARG A 224 9.31 -13.86 9.21
C ARG A 224 9.07 -12.36 9.17
N GLU A 225 7.87 -11.90 8.80
CA GLU A 225 7.49 -10.47 8.79
C GLU A 225 7.55 -9.79 10.18
N ARG A 226 7.61 -10.57 11.27
CA ARG A 226 7.75 -10.07 12.65
C ARG A 226 9.21 -10.05 13.12
N GLU A 227 10.12 -10.67 12.37
CA GLU A 227 11.55 -10.68 12.71
C GLU A 227 12.20 -9.35 12.31
N PRO A 228 13.19 -8.84 13.07
CA PRO A 228 13.92 -7.63 12.70
C PRO A 228 14.56 -7.70 11.31
N LEU A 229 15.01 -8.88 10.89
CA LEU A 229 15.64 -9.11 9.59
C LEU A 229 14.70 -8.92 8.38
N SER A 230 13.37 -8.94 8.60
CA SER A 230 12.40 -8.60 7.55
C SER A 230 12.31 -7.10 7.29
N ARG A 231 12.86 -6.27 8.19
CA ARG A 231 12.79 -4.81 8.10
C ARG A 231 13.89 -4.30 7.19
N GLN A 232 13.54 -3.28 6.42
CA GLN A 232 14.49 -2.58 5.56
C GLN A 232 15.54 -1.81 6.37
N ASP A 233 15.22 -1.45 7.61
CA ASP A 233 16.11 -0.73 8.51
C ASP A 233 16.08 -1.24 9.96
N ASP A 234 17.17 -0.98 10.69
CA ASP A 234 17.28 -1.20 12.14
C ASP A 234 17.56 0.11 12.89
N LEU A 235 16.50 0.92 13.05
CA LEU A 235 16.58 2.18 13.77
C LEU A 235 16.91 2.01 15.26
N ALA A 236 16.59 0.86 15.86
CA ALA A 236 16.89 0.57 17.25
C ALA A 236 18.40 0.38 17.45
N ALA A 237 19.03 -0.43 16.59
CA ALA A 237 20.48 -0.61 16.58
C ALA A 237 21.21 0.71 16.29
N LEU A 238 20.70 1.51 15.35
CA LEU A 238 21.26 2.83 15.07
C LEU A 238 21.15 3.76 16.28
N ALA A 239 20.00 3.83 16.95
CA ALA A 239 19.82 4.65 18.14
C ALA A 239 20.75 4.23 19.28
N ALA A 240 20.93 2.92 19.47
CA ALA A 240 21.87 2.38 20.45
C ALA A 240 23.34 2.71 20.09
N ALA A 241 23.70 2.67 18.81
CA ALA A 241 25.03 3.07 18.34
C ALA A 241 25.27 4.57 18.56
N VAL A 242 24.30 5.43 18.21
CA VAL A 242 24.37 6.87 18.44
C VAL A 242 24.57 7.18 19.92
N GLY A 243 23.79 6.56 20.81
CA GLY A 243 23.91 6.77 22.26
C GLY A 243 25.26 6.33 22.85
N ARG A 244 25.99 5.41 22.20
CA ARG A 244 27.33 4.96 22.64
C ARG A 244 28.47 5.77 22.03
N LEU A 245 28.31 6.22 20.79
CA LEU A 245 29.39 6.79 19.99
C LEU A 245 29.43 8.31 20.01
N THR A 246 28.32 8.96 20.36
CA THR A 246 28.20 10.42 20.29
C THR A 246 28.21 11.07 21.68
N LEU A 247 28.64 12.32 21.72
CA LEU A 247 28.63 13.15 22.93
C LEU A 247 27.59 14.27 22.83
N PRO A 248 27.02 14.73 23.96
CA PRO A 248 26.15 15.90 23.96
C PRO A 248 26.80 17.13 23.32
N GLY A 249 26.04 17.84 22.50
CA GLY A 249 26.48 19.02 21.75
C GLY A 249 27.15 18.72 20.41
N GLU A 250 27.47 17.46 20.11
CA GLU A 250 28.09 17.12 18.82
C GLU A 250 27.15 17.45 17.64
N PRO A 251 27.69 18.05 16.56
CA PRO A 251 26.91 18.32 15.36
C PRO A 251 26.49 17.03 14.65
N VAL A 252 25.21 16.95 14.27
CA VAL A 252 24.67 15.86 13.46
C VAL A 252 23.98 16.41 12.21
N LEU A 253 24.10 15.69 11.10
CA LEU A 253 23.38 15.90 9.86
C LEU A 253 22.55 14.65 9.55
N TYR A 254 21.37 14.86 8.96
CA TYR A 254 20.51 13.79 8.44
C TYR A 254 20.40 13.94 6.93
N ASP A 255 20.72 12.88 6.18
CA ASP A 255 20.72 12.92 4.73
C ASP A 255 20.11 11.67 4.09
N PRO A 256 18.94 11.77 3.44
CA PRO A 256 18.07 12.94 3.33
C PRO A 256 17.41 13.36 4.66
N PRO A 257 16.71 14.53 4.70
CA PRO A 257 16.00 15.01 5.89
C PRO A 257 15.06 13.98 6.53
N LYS A 258 14.52 13.02 5.75
CA LYS A 258 13.67 11.92 6.26
C LYS A 258 14.34 11.08 7.33
N GLU A 259 15.67 11.02 7.39
CA GLU A 259 16.38 10.26 8.42
C GLU A 259 16.21 10.83 9.83
N ARG A 260 15.68 12.05 9.99
CA ARG A 260 15.19 12.55 11.28
C ARG A 260 14.10 11.69 11.91
N ARG A 261 13.49 10.77 11.15
CA ARG A 261 12.61 9.72 11.67
C ARG A 261 13.20 8.98 12.87
N ILE A 262 14.52 8.81 12.93
CA ILE A 262 15.17 8.19 14.11
C ILE A 262 15.01 9.05 15.37
N ALA A 263 15.13 10.37 15.29
CA ALA A 263 14.95 11.26 16.42
C ALA A 263 13.48 11.30 16.89
N ILE A 264 12.53 11.03 15.99
CA ILE A 264 11.11 10.91 16.32
C ILE A 264 10.83 9.57 17.01
N ALA A 265 11.38 8.47 16.48
CA ALA A 265 11.16 7.12 17.02
C ALA A 265 11.92 6.86 18.33
N TYR A 266 13.15 7.36 18.43
CA TYR A 266 14.07 7.16 19.55
C TYR A 266 14.66 8.51 20.00
N PRO A 267 13.89 9.36 20.70
CA PRO A 267 14.33 10.72 21.00
C PRO A 267 15.50 10.78 22.00
N ARG A 268 15.57 9.85 22.96
CA ARG A 268 16.54 9.92 24.07
C ARG A 268 18.00 9.90 23.62
N PRO A 269 18.45 8.97 22.76
CA PRO A 269 19.86 8.93 22.34
C PRO A 269 20.27 10.14 21.47
N LEU A 270 19.31 10.87 20.90
CA LEU A 270 19.56 11.99 19.99
C LEU A 270 19.30 13.36 20.63
N ALA A 271 18.70 13.42 21.82
CA ALA A 271 18.28 14.66 22.47
C ALA A 271 19.43 15.66 22.73
N GLY A 272 20.64 15.14 22.96
CA GLY A 272 21.84 15.96 23.18
C GLY A 272 22.52 16.43 21.90
N LEU A 273 22.14 15.92 20.72
CA LEU A 273 22.83 16.24 19.48
C LEU A 273 22.33 17.54 18.87
N ARG A 274 23.25 18.29 18.26
CA ARG A 274 22.93 19.53 17.58
C ARG A 274 22.72 19.28 16.09
N ASP A 275 21.46 19.24 15.66
CA ASP A 275 21.14 19.22 14.24
C ASP A 275 21.55 20.52 13.57
N ILE A 276 22.72 20.51 12.92
CA ILE A 276 23.35 21.71 12.38
C ILE A 276 22.67 22.20 11.10
N ALA A 277 22.01 21.29 10.38
CA ALA A 277 21.33 21.57 9.13
C ALA A 277 19.90 22.09 9.33
N LEU A 278 19.27 21.85 10.48
CA LEU A 278 17.90 22.25 10.73
C LEU A 278 17.76 23.78 10.86
N ALA A 279 16.83 24.36 10.10
CA ALA A 279 16.42 25.75 10.23
C ALA A 279 15.15 25.85 11.08
N THR A 280 14.11 25.11 10.69
CA THR A 280 12.79 25.12 11.35
C THR A 280 12.37 23.69 11.67
N PRO A 281 12.03 23.35 12.93
CA PRO A 281 11.61 22.01 13.31
C PRO A 281 10.23 21.68 12.73
N GLY A 282 9.96 20.37 12.56
CA GLY A 282 8.73 19.88 11.92
C GLY A 282 7.42 20.47 12.46
N PRO A 283 7.21 20.51 13.80
CA PRO A 283 6.01 21.10 14.37
C PRO A 283 5.81 22.59 14.02
N ALA A 284 6.90 23.35 13.87
CA ALA A 284 6.82 24.78 13.54
C ALA A 284 6.70 25.03 12.03
N SER A 285 7.32 24.19 11.20
CA SER A 285 7.23 24.30 9.74
C SER A 285 5.97 23.67 9.13
N GLY A 286 5.24 22.85 9.90
CA GLY A 286 4.16 22.02 9.37
C GLY A 286 4.67 20.92 8.42
N THR A 287 5.94 20.53 8.52
CA THR A 287 6.55 19.42 7.76
C THR A 287 6.93 18.28 8.69
N LEU A 288 6.97 17.03 8.20
CA LEU A 288 7.25 15.88 9.07
C LEU A 288 8.68 15.87 9.63
N TYR A 289 9.65 16.39 8.86
CA TYR A 289 11.09 16.31 9.18
C TYR A 289 11.77 17.68 9.33
N GLY A 290 10.99 18.75 9.46
CA GLY A 290 11.51 20.12 9.47
C GLY A 290 11.98 20.61 8.10
N VAL A 291 12.58 21.79 8.09
CA VAL A 291 13.16 22.45 6.91
C VAL A 291 14.61 22.76 7.21
N ASP A 292 15.49 22.38 6.28
CA ASP A 292 16.92 22.63 6.38
C ASP A 292 17.30 24.03 5.90
N VAL A 293 18.44 24.52 6.39
CA VAL A 293 19.11 25.66 5.77
C VAL A 293 19.65 25.31 4.38
N GLY A 294 19.85 26.32 3.55
CA GLY A 294 20.50 26.17 2.25
C GLY A 294 22.00 25.82 2.36
N PRO A 295 22.63 25.35 1.27
CA PRO A 295 24.02 24.88 1.28
C PRO A 295 25.05 25.90 1.78
N ALA A 296 24.92 27.18 1.42
CA ALA A 296 25.84 28.24 1.85
C ALA A 296 25.80 28.48 3.37
N GLU A 297 24.59 28.50 3.93
CA GLU A 297 24.39 28.63 5.37
C GLU A 297 24.84 27.37 6.12
N LEU A 298 24.65 26.18 5.54
CA LEU A 298 25.17 24.94 6.09
C LEU A 298 26.70 24.96 6.18
N LEU A 299 27.39 25.39 5.11
CA LEU A 299 28.84 25.58 5.10
C LEU A 299 29.30 26.55 6.20
N ARG A 300 28.65 27.73 6.28
CA ARG A 300 28.94 28.72 7.31
C ARG A 300 28.79 28.17 8.73
N ARG A 301 27.75 27.37 8.99
CA ARG A 301 27.55 26.71 10.29
C ARG A 301 28.64 25.66 10.56
N LEU A 302 29.10 24.99 9.51
CA LEU A 302 30.18 23.99 9.61
C LEU A 302 31.55 24.62 9.86
N ASP A 303 31.83 25.88 9.49
CA ASP A 303 33.17 26.49 9.58
C ASP A 303 33.85 26.37 10.97
N GLY A 304 33.09 26.48 12.06
CA GLY A 304 33.61 26.31 13.43
C GLY A 304 33.65 24.86 13.93
N VAL A 305 33.21 23.89 13.13
CA VAL A 305 33.05 22.50 13.54
C VAL A 305 34.30 21.69 13.25
N ARG A 306 34.81 20.97 14.26
CA ARG A 306 35.95 20.05 14.13
C ARG A 306 35.54 18.68 13.60
N SER A 307 34.38 18.19 14.02
CA SER A 307 33.80 16.94 13.54
C SER A 307 32.28 16.99 13.54
N ALA A 308 31.67 16.25 12.62
CA ALA A 308 30.23 16.12 12.52
C ALA A 308 29.85 14.66 12.26
N TRP A 309 28.71 14.24 12.81
CA TRP A 309 28.09 12.96 12.49
C TRP A 309 27.12 13.12 11.33
N LEU A 310 27.05 12.13 10.47
CA LEU A 310 26.10 12.03 9.38
C LEU A 310 25.31 10.73 9.53
N ILE A 311 23.99 10.86 9.63
CA ILE A 311 23.06 9.73 9.51
C ILE A 311 22.54 9.76 8.08
N ALA A 312 23.02 8.83 7.26
CA ALA A 312 22.72 8.78 5.83
C ALA A 312 21.89 7.55 5.49
N ALA A 313 20.93 7.68 4.57
CA ALA A 313 20.27 6.51 4.00
C ALA A 313 21.29 5.62 3.26
N ASP A 314 21.20 4.30 3.45
CA ASP A 314 22.03 3.32 2.75
C ASP A 314 21.39 2.90 1.42
N GLU A 315 21.04 3.90 0.60
CA GLU A 315 20.40 3.70 -0.71
C GLU A 315 21.42 4.02 -1.83
N PRO A 316 21.78 3.06 -2.72
CA PRO A 316 22.88 3.18 -3.68
C PRO A 316 22.73 4.34 -4.69
N GLU A 317 21.51 4.81 -4.93
CA GLU A 317 21.22 5.85 -5.94
C GLU A 317 21.04 7.25 -5.34
N THR A 318 21.09 7.40 -4.02
CA THR A 318 20.83 8.67 -3.34
C THR A 318 21.92 8.99 -2.32
N ARG A 319 23.13 9.31 -2.78
CA ARG A 319 23.98 10.21 -1.98
C ARG A 319 23.27 11.56 -1.97
N GLY A 320 22.60 11.86 -0.87
CA GLY A 320 21.88 13.11 -0.71
C GLY A 320 22.81 14.32 -0.75
N PRO A 321 22.25 15.54 -0.82
CA PRO A 321 23.02 16.75 -1.10
C PRO A 321 24.01 17.13 0.00
N LYS A 322 23.93 16.54 1.21
CA LYS A 322 24.78 16.93 2.35
C LYS A 322 26.07 16.11 2.43
N ALA A 323 26.05 14.84 2.05
CA ALA A 323 27.27 14.04 2.00
C ALA A 323 28.38 14.69 1.14
N PRO A 324 28.10 15.23 -0.07
CA PRO A 324 29.07 15.97 -0.86
C PRO A 324 29.64 17.23 -0.18
N VAL A 325 28.82 17.97 0.57
CA VAL A 325 29.25 19.18 1.30
C VAL A 325 30.36 18.84 2.31
N LEU A 326 30.34 17.64 2.88
CA LEU A 326 31.37 17.18 3.82
C LEU A 326 32.66 16.75 3.12
N THR A 327 32.59 16.18 1.92
CA THR A 327 33.75 15.55 1.23
C THR A 327 34.90 16.49 0.83
N GLY A 328 34.71 17.82 0.85
CA GLY A 328 35.77 18.80 0.55
C GLY A 328 36.50 19.38 1.78
N HIS A 329 35.80 19.53 2.90
CA HIS A 329 36.36 20.14 4.13
C HIS A 329 36.60 19.12 5.25
N PHE A 330 36.01 17.94 5.14
CA PHE A 330 36.10 16.88 6.13
C PHE A 330 36.50 15.55 5.47
N ARG A 331 37.20 14.72 6.23
CA ARG A 331 37.54 13.34 5.87
C ARG A 331 36.69 12.40 6.70
N LEU A 332 36.24 11.32 6.06
CA LEU A 332 35.53 10.24 6.74
C LEU A 332 36.51 9.55 7.71
N ALA A 333 36.20 9.58 9.00
CA ALA A 333 37.01 8.98 10.06
C ALA A 333 36.42 7.66 10.57
N TYR A 334 35.10 7.50 10.47
CA TYR A 334 34.39 6.30 10.91
C TYR A 334 33.12 6.10 10.09
N SER A 335 32.78 4.85 9.80
CA SER A 335 31.50 4.48 9.18
C SER A 335 30.99 3.18 9.78
N LEU A 336 29.72 3.18 10.16
CA LEU A 336 28.97 2.01 10.60
C LEU A 336 27.78 1.83 9.66
N CYS A 337 27.79 0.72 8.91
CA CYS A 337 26.67 0.34 8.06
C CYS A 337 25.70 -0.55 8.83
N LEU A 338 24.45 -0.14 8.89
CA LEU A 338 23.33 -0.91 9.39
C LEU A 338 22.33 -1.12 8.24
N PRO A 339 21.41 -2.10 8.32
CA PRO A 339 20.37 -2.24 7.31
C PRO A 339 19.68 -0.88 7.05
N GLY A 340 19.68 -0.46 5.78
CA GLY A 340 19.00 0.75 5.31
C GLY A 340 19.60 2.10 5.74
N VAL A 341 20.63 2.14 6.59
CA VAL A 341 21.18 3.39 7.13
C VAL A 341 22.66 3.29 7.50
N ARG A 342 23.42 4.36 7.28
CA ARG A 342 24.82 4.49 7.69
C ARG A 342 24.97 5.60 8.73
N LEU A 343 25.80 5.33 9.73
CA LEU A 343 26.28 6.31 10.69
C LEU A 343 27.75 6.61 10.40
N GLU A 344 28.03 7.82 9.97
CA GLU A 344 29.36 8.24 9.53
C GLU A 344 29.87 9.39 10.42
N ARG A 345 31.17 9.38 10.74
CA ARG A 345 31.84 10.48 11.43
C ARG A 345 32.80 11.14 10.47
N TYR A 346 32.66 12.44 10.31
CA TYR A 346 33.52 13.29 9.51
C TYR A 346 34.35 14.19 10.42
N VAL A 347 35.66 14.29 10.16
CA VAL A 347 36.60 15.14 10.89
C VAL A 347 37.24 16.12 9.92
N ARG A 348 37.38 17.39 10.32
CA ARG A 348 37.91 18.44 9.45
C ARG A 348 39.29 18.04 8.93
N ALA A 349 39.48 18.14 7.61
CA ALA A 349 40.79 17.96 7.01
C ALA A 349 41.70 19.09 7.52
N GLY A 350 42.90 18.75 8.02
CA GLY A 350 43.93 19.76 8.27
C GLY A 350 44.30 20.50 6.98
N PRO A 351 45.00 21.65 7.05
CA PRO A 351 45.47 22.34 5.86
C PRO A 351 46.21 21.35 4.95
N ALA A 352 45.87 21.34 3.66
CA ALA A 352 46.68 20.66 2.67
C ALA A 352 48.06 21.34 2.69
N HIS A 353 49.08 20.58 3.08
CA HIS A 353 50.46 21.04 3.06
C HIS A 353 50.93 21.27 1.64
#